data_AF-A0A0K0D391-F1
#
_entry.id   AF-A0A0K0D391-F1
#
_cell.length_a   1.000
_cell.length_b   1.000
_cell.length_c   1.000
_cell.angle_alpha   90.00
_cell.angle_beta   90.00
_cell.angle_gamma   90.00
#
_symmetry.space_group_name_H-M   'P 1'
#
loop_
_entity.id
_entity.type
_entity.pdbx_description
1 polymer ?
#
loop_
_entity_poly.entity_id
_entity_poly.type
_entity_poly.pdbx_seq_one_letter_code
_entity_poly.pdbx_strand_id
1 'polypeptide(L)'
;LRFRLFLRHKLCFRQPNRSYLLDDFRNNRTPHLQIADILSHVVEFAKDQHGSRFIQQKLERASAKEKQMLFDEVLTNAHILMIDVFGNYVVQKFFEYGTPEQKAALGRSLKGDVMNLALQMYGCRVIQKALESADEKVQLEILRELENQVLKCVKDQNGNHVIQKVIEKLLLFTMCFILIPFLVLEHCTEEQKRPVLEALHASVRSLVLDQYGNYVIQHVIEHGSDPDRDRIIQEITGNVLRYAQHKFASNVIEKCLICAGPHHKAVLIDEVCGDNDDPSPPILLMMKDQFANYVVQKMLDTADPGHRKKMMYAIKPHIPTLRKFSHGKHIISEFECAELSSGSPSHNGMLLSNLLFLAN
;
A
#
# COMPACT_ATOMS: atom_id res chain seq x y z
N LEU A 1 -2.92 4.84 -67.80
CA LEU A 1 -2.45 6.23 -67.57
C LEU A 1 -3.13 6.96 -66.38
N ARG A 2 -4.38 6.65 -65.99
CA ARG A 2 -5.10 7.36 -64.91
C ARG A 2 -4.71 6.98 -63.46
N PHE A 3 -4.07 5.83 -63.22
CA PHE A 3 -3.62 5.44 -61.87
C PHE A 3 -2.26 6.04 -61.44
N ARG A 4 -1.44 6.51 -62.39
CA ARG A 4 -0.14 7.17 -62.09
C ARG A 4 -0.27 8.66 -61.78
N LEU A 5 -1.42 9.28 -62.05
CA LEU A 5 -1.67 10.69 -61.73
C LEU A 5 -2.18 10.90 -60.29
N PHE A 6 -2.71 9.86 -59.64
CA PHE A 6 -3.16 9.95 -58.24
C PHE A 6 -1.99 9.94 -57.25
N LEU A 7 -0.83 9.36 -57.62
CA LEU A 7 0.37 9.32 -56.80
C LEU A 7 1.27 10.57 -56.91
N ARG A 8 0.95 11.53 -57.80
CA ARG A 8 1.66 12.81 -57.91
C ARG A 8 0.99 13.97 -57.16
N HIS A 9 -0.17 13.73 -56.57
CA HIS A 9 -0.92 14.73 -55.80
C HIS A 9 -0.97 14.41 -54.29
N LYS A 10 0.13 13.90 -53.71
CA LYS A 10 0.47 14.29 -52.32
C LYS A 10 0.93 15.75 -52.33
N LEU A 11 0.02 16.65 -52.73
CA LEU A 11 0.09 18.02 -52.26
C LEU A 11 0.02 17.90 -50.74
N CYS A 12 1.11 18.31 -50.11
CA CYS A 12 1.20 18.56 -48.68
C CYS A 12 -0.05 19.34 -48.28
N PHE A 13 -1.06 18.66 -47.73
CA PHE A 13 -2.17 19.33 -47.09
C PHE A 13 -1.56 19.93 -45.82
N ARG A 14 -1.06 21.15 -45.99
CA ARG A 14 -0.57 21.99 -44.90
C ARG A 14 -1.66 22.07 -43.87
N GLN A 15 -1.38 21.63 -42.65
CA GLN A 15 -2.20 22.09 -41.54
C GLN A 15 -1.91 23.59 -41.39
N PRO A 16 -2.93 24.45 -41.32
CA PRO A 16 -2.77 25.90 -41.41
C PRO A 16 -1.91 26.52 -40.28
N ASN A 17 -1.55 25.75 -39.25
CA ASN A 17 -0.88 26.23 -38.04
C ASN A 17 0.55 25.67 -37.82
N ARG A 18 1.16 24.98 -38.81
CA ARG A 18 2.52 24.43 -38.66
C ARG A 18 3.58 25.27 -39.36
N SER A 19 4.71 25.50 -38.68
CA SER A 19 5.89 26.14 -39.24
C SER A 19 6.50 25.29 -40.36
N TYR A 20 7.20 25.95 -41.28
CA TYR A 20 7.96 25.25 -42.33
C TYR A 20 8.97 24.27 -41.72
N LEU A 21 9.60 24.64 -40.60
CA LEU A 21 10.59 23.82 -39.92
C LEU A 21 10.00 22.50 -39.41
N LEU A 22 8.85 22.56 -38.72
CA LEU A 22 8.18 21.35 -38.23
C LEU A 22 7.65 20.48 -39.37
N ASP A 23 7.08 21.09 -40.41
CA ASP A 23 6.63 20.35 -41.59
C ASP A 23 7.78 19.64 -42.31
N ASP A 24 8.92 20.31 -42.49
CA ASP A 24 10.10 19.69 -43.11
C ASP A 24 10.69 18.57 -42.25
N PHE A 25 10.73 18.74 -40.93
CA PHE A 25 11.13 17.70 -39.98
C PHE A 25 10.24 16.46 -40.09
N ARG A 26 8.92 16.62 -40.06
CA ARG A 26 7.95 15.52 -40.17
C ARG A 26 8.06 14.75 -41.48
N ASN A 27 8.49 15.42 -42.55
CA ASN A 27 8.68 14.84 -43.87
C ASN A 27 10.10 14.33 -44.12
N ASN A 28 10.92 14.17 -43.06
CA ASN A 28 12.31 13.69 -43.13
C ASN A 28 13.22 14.55 -44.04
N ARG A 29 12.94 15.83 -44.21
CA ARG A 29 13.76 16.76 -45.01
C ARG A 29 14.93 17.35 -44.21
N THR A 30 14.90 17.24 -42.88
CA THR A 30 15.97 17.71 -41.98
C THR A 30 16.50 16.56 -41.10
N PRO A 31 17.21 15.57 -41.67
CA PRO A 31 17.63 14.36 -40.93
C PRO A 31 18.68 14.62 -39.83
N HIS A 32 19.37 15.76 -39.87
CA HIS A 32 20.42 16.13 -38.92
C HIS A 32 20.00 17.24 -37.93
N LEU A 33 18.69 17.47 -37.76
CA LEU A 33 18.16 18.52 -36.89
C LEU A 33 18.70 18.41 -35.45
N GLN A 34 19.15 19.52 -34.90
CA GLN A 34 19.66 19.66 -33.54
C GLN A 34 18.74 20.55 -32.68
N ILE A 35 19.00 20.55 -31.37
CA ILE A 35 18.26 21.39 -30.41
C ILE A 35 18.37 22.87 -30.77
N ALA A 36 19.57 23.33 -31.17
CA ALA A 36 19.83 24.72 -31.51
C ALA A 36 18.98 25.23 -32.69
N ASP A 37 18.54 24.34 -33.58
CA ASP A 37 17.75 24.71 -34.76
C ASP A 37 16.28 24.98 -34.43
N ILE A 38 15.78 24.48 -33.29
CA ILE A 38 14.36 24.54 -32.92
C ILE A 38 14.04 25.54 -31.81
N LEU A 39 14.99 26.37 -31.39
CA LEU A 39 14.85 27.23 -30.19
C LEU A 39 13.63 28.17 -30.25
N SER A 40 13.31 28.71 -31.41
CA SER A 40 12.12 29.56 -31.61
C SER A 40 10.81 28.78 -31.85
N HIS A 41 10.88 27.45 -31.87
CA HIS A 41 9.76 26.55 -32.18
C HIS A 41 9.61 25.44 -31.11
N VAL A 42 10.22 25.57 -29.94
CA VAL A 42 10.25 24.52 -28.90
C VAL A 42 8.84 24.10 -28.49
N VAL A 43 7.96 25.07 -28.21
CA VAL A 43 6.58 24.81 -27.79
C VAL A 43 5.77 24.16 -28.91
N GLU A 44 5.96 24.60 -30.15
CA GLU A 44 5.30 24.00 -31.32
C GLU A 44 5.72 22.54 -31.49
N PHE A 45 7.02 22.25 -31.43
CA PHE A 45 7.56 20.90 -31.48
C PHE A 45 7.06 20.05 -30.31
N ALA A 46 7.04 20.59 -29.09
CA ALA A 46 6.57 19.88 -27.90
C ALA A 46 5.08 19.47 -27.99
N LYS A 47 4.26 20.27 -28.68
CA LYS A 47 2.83 19.99 -28.92
C LYS A 47 2.58 19.18 -30.20
N ASP A 48 3.62 18.73 -30.90
CA ASP A 48 3.53 17.83 -32.04
C ASP A 48 3.98 16.41 -31.65
N GLN A 49 3.35 15.39 -32.23
CA GLN A 49 3.67 13.99 -31.95
C GLN A 49 5.13 13.61 -32.27
N HIS A 50 5.65 14.04 -33.42
CA HIS A 50 7.03 13.73 -33.82
C HIS A 50 8.00 14.72 -33.19
N GLY A 51 7.64 16.00 -33.12
CA GLY A 51 8.44 17.03 -32.46
C GLY A 51 8.68 16.74 -30.98
N SER A 52 7.65 16.32 -30.24
CA SER A 52 7.76 15.96 -28.83
C SER A 52 8.69 14.77 -28.64
N ARG A 53 8.55 13.72 -29.47
CA ARG A 53 9.46 12.56 -29.43
C ARG A 53 10.91 12.96 -29.74
N PHE A 54 11.13 13.87 -30.68
CA PHE A 54 12.46 14.40 -30.98
C PHE A 54 13.08 15.08 -29.75
N ILE A 55 12.33 15.98 -29.10
CA ILE A 55 12.80 16.66 -27.88
C ILE A 55 13.11 15.65 -26.78
N GLN A 56 12.21 14.69 -26.52
CA GLN A 56 12.39 13.65 -25.50
C GLN A 56 13.68 12.84 -25.72
N GLN A 57 13.92 12.38 -26.95
CA GLN A 57 15.12 11.60 -27.30
C GLN A 57 16.41 12.41 -27.16
N LYS A 58 16.38 13.70 -27.52
CA LYS A 58 17.55 14.59 -27.41
C LYS A 58 17.85 14.92 -25.94
N LEU A 59 16.85 15.15 -25.10
CA LEU A 59 17.03 15.49 -23.68
C LEU A 59 17.82 14.45 -22.87
N GLU A 60 17.73 13.16 -23.22
CA GLU A 60 18.44 12.08 -22.53
C GLU A 60 19.97 12.19 -22.68
N ARG A 61 20.46 12.74 -23.79
CA ARG A 61 21.89 12.82 -24.14
C ARG A 61 22.41 14.25 -24.26
N ALA A 62 21.54 15.24 -24.16
CA ALA A 62 21.87 16.65 -24.28
C ALA A 62 22.78 17.11 -23.13
N SER A 63 23.70 18.01 -23.46
CA SER A 63 24.50 18.73 -22.49
C SER A 63 23.64 19.62 -21.59
N ALA A 64 24.14 20.02 -20.42
CA ALA A 64 23.43 20.93 -19.52
C ALA A 64 23.05 22.27 -20.22
N LYS A 65 23.94 22.76 -21.10
CA LYS A 65 23.69 23.97 -21.90
C LYS A 65 22.51 23.78 -22.86
N GLU A 66 22.47 22.69 -23.62
CA GLU A 66 21.36 22.40 -24.54
C GLU A 66 20.04 22.19 -23.80
N LYS A 67 20.07 21.50 -22.66
CA LYS A 67 18.89 21.36 -21.78
C LYS A 67 18.38 22.73 -21.35
N GLN A 68 19.27 23.64 -20.93
CA GLN A 68 18.87 24.99 -20.52
C GLN A 68 18.22 25.77 -21.66
N MET A 69 18.76 25.68 -22.88
CA MET A 69 18.20 26.38 -24.05
C MET A 69 16.76 25.93 -24.38
N LEU A 70 16.43 24.65 -24.13
CA LEU A 70 15.05 24.16 -24.24
C LEU A 70 14.20 24.55 -23.02
N PHE A 71 14.81 24.55 -21.84
CA PHE A 71 14.12 24.70 -20.57
C PHE A 71 13.43 26.06 -20.42
N ASP A 72 14.06 27.14 -20.87
CA ASP A 72 13.52 28.49 -20.71
C ASP A 72 12.16 28.67 -21.41
N GLU A 73 12.04 28.15 -22.64
CA GLU A 73 10.78 28.13 -23.40
C GLU A 73 9.74 27.18 -22.80
N VAL A 74 10.18 26.01 -22.33
CA VAL A 74 9.30 25.02 -21.68
C VAL A 74 8.75 25.55 -20.36
N LEU A 75 9.58 26.20 -19.54
CA LEU A 75 9.17 26.76 -18.25
C LEU A 75 8.16 27.89 -18.43
N THR A 76 8.41 28.79 -19.39
CA THR A 76 7.50 29.90 -19.73
C THR A 76 6.11 29.39 -20.13
N ASN A 77 6.04 28.22 -20.77
CA ASN A 77 4.81 27.63 -21.29
C ASN A 77 4.37 26.37 -20.52
N ALA A 78 4.85 26.18 -19.28
CA ALA A 78 4.76 24.93 -18.55
C ALA A 78 3.31 24.42 -18.41
N HIS A 79 2.38 25.27 -17.94
CA HIS A 79 0.98 24.86 -17.71
C HIS A 79 0.30 24.32 -18.97
N ILE A 80 0.50 24.99 -20.12
CA ILE A 80 -0.09 24.55 -21.39
C ILE A 80 0.50 23.22 -21.83
N LEU A 81 1.81 23.02 -21.62
CA LEU A 81 2.47 21.77 -21.97
C LEU A 81 2.06 20.62 -21.04
N MET A 82 1.87 20.87 -19.74
CA MET A 82 1.50 19.85 -18.75
C MET A 82 0.16 19.18 -19.07
N ILE A 83 -0.79 19.92 -19.65
CA ILE A 83 -2.13 19.43 -20.01
C ILE A 83 -2.26 19.08 -21.50
N ASP A 84 -1.17 19.14 -22.27
CA ASP A 84 -1.16 18.79 -23.69
C ASP A 84 -0.89 17.30 -23.90
N VAL A 85 -1.53 16.70 -24.92
CA VAL A 85 -1.41 15.27 -25.24
C VAL A 85 0.02 14.83 -25.57
N PHE A 86 0.87 15.72 -26.08
CA PHE A 86 2.28 15.44 -26.39
C PHE A 86 3.24 16.25 -25.52
N GLY A 87 2.88 17.48 -25.14
CA GLY A 87 3.72 18.37 -24.34
C GLY A 87 4.03 17.84 -22.95
N ASN A 88 3.11 17.08 -22.36
CA ASN A 88 3.27 16.57 -20.99
C ASN A 88 4.51 15.69 -20.84
N TYR A 89 4.88 14.95 -21.90
CA TYR A 89 6.06 14.08 -21.91
C TYR A 89 7.36 14.88 -21.87
N VAL A 90 7.40 16.07 -22.48
CA VAL A 90 8.58 16.95 -22.43
C VAL A 90 8.80 17.46 -21.00
N VAL A 91 7.73 17.89 -20.33
CA VAL A 91 7.78 18.32 -18.92
C VAL A 91 8.23 17.16 -18.01
N GLN A 92 7.69 15.96 -18.23
CA GLN A 92 8.11 14.76 -17.49
C GLN A 92 9.61 14.45 -17.68
N LYS A 93 10.15 14.59 -18.91
CA LYS A 93 11.58 14.38 -19.17
C LYS A 93 12.47 15.39 -18.46
N PHE A 94 12.01 16.62 -18.21
CA PHE A 94 12.74 17.57 -17.37
C PHE A 94 12.70 17.20 -15.89
N PHE A 95 11.60 16.65 -15.37
CA PHE A 95 11.61 16.06 -14.02
C PHE A 95 12.54 14.84 -13.91
N GLU A 96 12.70 14.07 -14.99
CA GLU A 96 13.58 12.89 -15.01
C GLU A 96 15.06 13.28 -15.12
N TYR A 97 15.44 14.07 -16.12
CA TYR A 97 16.85 14.36 -16.49
C TYR A 97 17.30 15.81 -16.33
N GLY A 98 16.41 16.71 -15.90
CA GLY A 98 16.76 18.11 -15.63
C GLY A 98 17.66 18.25 -14.41
N THR A 99 18.34 19.39 -14.31
CA THR A 99 19.15 19.70 -13.12
C THR A 99 18.24 19.94 -11.90
N PRO A 100 18.76 19.84 -10.66
CA PRO A 100 17.98 20.15 -9.45
C PRO A 100 17.28 21.52 -9.52
N GLU A 101 17.95 22.53 -10.07
CA GLU A 101 17.41 23.89 -10.23
C GLU A 101 16.24 23.93 -11.21
N GLN A 102 16.33 23.19 -12.32
CA GLN A 102 15.28 23.06 -13.32
C GLN A 102 14.05 22.32 -12.72
N LYS A 103 14.29 21.24 -11.98
CA LYS A 103 13.20 20.51 -11.29
C LYS A 103 12.51 21.39 -10.25
N ALA A 104 13.28 22.16 -9.46
CA ALA A 104 12.73 23.09 -8.50
C ALA A 104 11.95 24.24 -9.16
N ALA A 105 12.39 24.73 -10.32
CA ALA A 105 11.69 25.75 -11.08
C ALA A 105 10.36 25.24 -11.66
N LEU A 106 10.32 24.01 -12.20
CA LEU A 106 9.06 23.36 -12.59
C LEU A 106 8.18 23.07 -11.37
N GLY A 107 8.76 22.66 -10.24
CA GLY A 107 8.00 22.47 -9.00
C GLY A 107 7.26 23.74 -8.57
N ARG A 108 7.92 24.91 -8.68
CA ARG A 108 7.28 26.20 -8.42
C ARG A 108 6.12 26.51 -9.37
N SER A 109 6.15 26.05 -10.63
CA SER A 109 5.03 26.26 -11.55
C SER A 109 3.86 25.31 -11.29
N LEU A 110 4.04 24.23 -10.51
CA LEU A 110 2.91 23.39 -10.06
C LEU A 110 2.08 24.06 -8.95
N LYS A 111 2.72 24.93 -8.16
CA LYS A 111 2.14 25.49 -6.94
C LYS A 111 0.85 26.24 -7.22
N GLY A 112 -0.21 25.88 -6.49
CA GLY A 112 -1.56 26.44 -6.60
C GLY A 112 -2.42 25.81 -7.70
N ASP A 113 -1.87 24.91 -8.52
CA ASP A 113 -2.58 24.23 -9.62
C ASP A 113 -2.51 22.69 -9.50
N VAL A 114 -1.91 22.17 -8.42
CA VAL A 114 -1.69 20.72 -8.22
C VAL A 114 -2.99 19.94 -8.33
N MET A 115 -4.07 20.43 -7.72
CA MET A 115 -5.37 19.76 -7.73
C MET A 115 -5.95 19.66 -9.13
N ASN A 116 -5.91 20.73 -9.92
CA ASN A 116 -6.44 20.73 -11.28
C ASN A 116 -5.63 19.78 -12.17
N LEU A 117 -4.30 19.82 -12.04
CA LEU A 117 -3.40 18.93 -12.78
C LEU A 117 -3.62 17.47 -12.39
N ALA A 118 -3.81 17.16 -11.10
CA ALA A 118 -4.05 15.80 -10.62
C ALA A 118 -5.32 15.16 -11.20
N LEU A 119 -6.36 15.96 -11.44
CA LEU A 119 -7.63 15.52 -12.01
C LEU A 119 -7.65 15.55 -13.55
N GLN A 120 -6.61 16.08 -14.18
CA GLN A 120 -6.50 16.20 -15.64
C GLN A 120 -5.78 14.99 -16.27
N MET A 121 -6.26 14.54 -17.43
CA MET A 121 -5.83 13.31 -18.11
C MET A 121 -4.32 13.19 -18.37
N TYR A 122 -3.64 14.30 -18.67
CA TYR A 122 -2.21 14.38 -18.94
C TYR A 122 -1.43 14.99 -17.77
N GLY A 123 -2.00 16.00 -17.11
CA GLY A 123 -1.44 16.65 -15.93
C GLY A 123 -1.20 15.68 -14.78
N CYS A 124 -2.06 14.68 -14.61
CA CYS A 124 -1.89 13.68 -13.56
C CYS A 124 -0.58 12.89 -13.73
N ARG A 125 -0.12 12.71 -14.98
CA ARG A 125 1.16 12.05 -15.29
C ARG A 125 2.34 12.93 -14.92
N VAL A 126 2.21 14.24 -15.10
CA VAL A 126 3.23 15.21 -14.66
C VAL A 126 3.33 15.23 -13.14
N ILE A 127 2.21 15.29 -12.41
CA ILE A 127 2.23 15.24 -10.94
C ILE A 127 2.85 13.94 -10.44
N GLN A 128 2.50 12.80 -11.03
CA GLN A 128 3.14 11.51 -10.69
C GLN A 128 4.66 11.54 -10.91
N LYS A 129 5.13 12.10 -12.02
CA LYS A 129 6.56 12.23 -12.31
C LYS A 129 7.27 13.22 -11.38
N ALA A 130 6.61 14.31 -11.00
CA ALA A 130 7.14 15.27 -10.03
C ALA A 130 7.32 14.60 -8.66
N LEU A 131 6.31 13.86 -8.19
CA LEU A 131 6.40 13.04 -6.97
C LEU A 131 7.52 12.00 -7.06
N GLU A 132 7.86 11.51 -8.25
CA GLU A 132 8.92 10.52 -8.43
C GLU A 132 10.34 11.08 -8.36
N SER A 133 10.55 12.29 -8.88
CA SER A 133 11.89 12.76 -9.29
C SER A 133 12.24 14.17 -8.85
N ALA A 134 11.29 14.95 -8.32
CA ALA A 134 11.55 16.26 -7.72
C ALA A 134 12.17 16.10 -6.32
N ASP A 135 12.67 17.21 -5.77
CA ASP A 135 13.18 17.23 -4.40
C ASP A 135 12.05 17.12 -3.36
N GLU A 136 12.44 16.80 -2.12
CA GLU A 136 11.50 16.60 -1.01
C GLU A 136 10.63 17.84 -0.75
N LYS A 137 11.18 19.05 -0.97
CA LYS A 137 10.45 20.30 -0.79
C LYS A 137 9.27 20.40 -1.77
N VAL A 138 9.50 20.15 -3.05
CA VAL A 138 8.44 20.16 -4.08
C VAL A 138 7.43 19.04 -3.82
N GLN A 139 7.90 17.85 -3.43
CA GLN A 139 7.01 16.74 -3.07
C GLN A 139 6.08 17.11 -1.91
N LEU A 140 6.60 17.72 -0.84
CA LEU A 140 5.81 18.15 0.30
C LEU A 140 4.80 19.25 -0.05
N GLU A 141 5.16 20.18 -0.94
CA GLU A 141 4.24 21.20 -1.45
C GLU A 141 3.07 20.56 -2.21
N ILE A 142 3.33 19.55 -3.06
CA ILE A 142 2.28 18.78 -3.75
C ILE A 142 1.37 18.09 -2.73
N LEU A 143 1.92 17.43 -1.72
CA LEU A 143 1.13 16.73 -0.70
C LEU A 143 0.21 17.68 0.08
N ARG A 144 0.71 18.86 0.49
CA ARG A 144 -0.06 19.88 1.20
C ARG A 144 -1.25 20.38 0.39
N GLU A 145 -1.10 20.53 -0.93
CA GLU A 145 -2.21 20.96 -1.80
C GLU A 145 -3.27 19.85 -2.00
N LEU A 146 -2.88 18.58 -1.88
CA LEU A 146 -3.78 17.43 -2.00
C LEU A 146 -4.51 17.09 -0.69
N GLU A 147 -3.92 17.42 0.47
CA GLU A 147 -4.35 17.00 1.82
C GLU A 147 -5.86 17.15 2.07
N ASN A 148 -6.43 18.31 1.73
CA ASN A 148 -7.83 18.61 2.01
C ASN A 148 -8.83 18.04 0.99
N GLN A 149 -8.37 17.41 -0.10
CA GLN A 149 -9.25 16.83 -1.12
C GLN A 149 -8.84 15.41 -1.56
N VAL A 150 -8.14 14.66 -0.71
CA VAL A 150 -7.73 13.27 -1.00
C VAL A 150 -8.91 12.42 -1.48
N LEU A 151 -10.08 12.50 -0.82
CA LEU A 151 -11.27 11.74 -1.20
C LEU A 151 -11.77 12.07 -2.62
N LYS A 152 -11.62 13.33 -3.05
CA LYS A 152 -11.98 13.73 -4.41
C LYS A 152 -11.04 13.09 -5.42
N CYS A 153 -9.73 13.09 -5.14
CA CYS A 153 -8.74 12.44 -6.00
C CYS A 153 -8.95 10.93 -6.07
N VAL A 154 -9.21 10.25 -4.95
CA VAL A 154 -9.45 8.80 -4.91
C VAL A 154 -10.63 8.37 -5.79
N LYS A 155 -11.69 9.19 -5.85
CA LYS A 155 -12.89 8.91 -6.66
C LYS A 155 -12.77 9.34 -8.13
N ASP A 156 -11.74 10.09 -8.48
CA ASP A 156 -11.52 10.59 -9.84
C ASP A 156 -10.71 9.60 -10.69
N GLN A 157 -11.03 9.51 -11.99
CA GLN A 157 -10.38 8.61 -12.93
C GLN A 157 -8.87 8.88 -13.14
N ASN A 158 -8.41 10.11 -12.90
CA ASN A 158 -7.02 10.52 -13.02
C ASN A 158 -6.37 10.67 -11.64
N GLY A 159 -7.08 11.32 -10.71
CA GLY A 159 -6.61 11.60 -9.36
C GLY A 159 -6.25 10.35 -8.57
N ASN A 160 -6.93 9.22 -8.80
CA ASN A 160 -6.65 7.98 -8.08
C ASN A 160 -5.20 7.49 -8.33
N HIS A 161 -4.67 7.70 -9.54
CA HIS A 161 -3.29 7.35 -9.87
C HIS A 161 -2.27 8.26 -9.20
N VAL A 162 -2.63 9.53 -8.99
CA VAL A 162 -1.79 10.47 -8.22
C VAL A 162 -1.73 10.03 -6.77
N ILE A 163 -2.87 9.67 -6.16
CA ILE A 163 -2.90 9.16 -4.78
C ILE A 163 -2.14 7.84 -4.66
N GLN A 164 -2.31 6.90 -5.61
CA GLN A 164 -1.48 5.68 -5.66
C GLN A 164 0.01 6.02 -5.73
N LYS A 165 0.41 7.04 -6.50
CA LYS A 165 1.82 7.44 -6.59
C LYS A 165 2.34 8.10 -5.32
N VAL A 166 1.54 8.96 -4.69
CA VAL A 166 1.83 9.50 -3.36
C VAL A 166 2.09 8.35 -2.40
N ILE A 167 1.18 7.36 -2.41
CA ILE A 167 1.30 6.16 -1.61
C ILE A 167 2.58 5.40 -1.97
N GLU A 168 2.91 5.16 -3.25
CA GLU A 168 4.15 4.52 -3.74
C GLU A 168 5.45 5.26 -3.37
N LYS A 169 5.40 6.57 -3.17
CA LYS A 169 6.57 7.36 -2.77
C LYS A 169 6.72 7.43 -1.26
N LEU A 170 5.61 7.57 -0.54
CA LEU A 170 5.57 7.37 0.90
C LEU A 170 5.97 5.92 1.26
N LEU A 171 5.68 4.96 0.37
CA LEU A 171 6.03 3.54 0.40
C LEU A 171 7.53 3.24 0.42
N LEU A 172 8.34 4.06 -0.27
CA LEU A 172 9.80 3.99 -0.19
C LEU A 172 10.34 4.54 1.14
N PHE A 173 9.46 5.15 1.94
CA PHE A 173 9.65 5.43 3.36
C PHE A 173 8.77 4.57 4.30
N THR A 174 7.70 3.87 3.85
CA THR A 174 6.87 2.89 4.60
C THR A 174 5.69 2.26 3.80
N MET A 175 5.68 0.91 3.68
CA MET A 175 4.72 -0.08 3.08
C MET A 175 3.18 0.27 3.06
N CYS A 176 2.46 0.17 1.92
CA CYS A 176 1.10 0.71 1.76
C CYS A 176 0.25 0.24 0.54
N PHE A 177 -0.47 -0.87 0.71
CA PHE A 177 -1.90 -0.95 0.31
C PHE A 177 -2.81 -0.81 1.56
N ILE A 178 -2.19 -0.56 2.72
CA ILE A 178 -2.74 -0.60 4.07
C ILE A 178 -3.04 0.82 4.61
N LEU A 179 -2.43 1.90 4.06
CA LEU A 179 -2.57 3.26 4.62
C LEU A 179 -3.69 4.17 4.11
N ILE A 180 -4.56 3.81 3.16
CA ILE A 180 -5.77 4.66 3.02
C ILE A 180 -6.61 4.59 4.31
N PRO A 181 -6.83 3.40 4.91
CA PRO A 181 -7.34 3.30 6.27
C PRO A 181 -6.35 3.85 7.32
N PHE A 182 -5.07 3.46 7.33
CA PHE A 182 -4.10 3.84 8.38
C PHE A 182 -3.83 5.36 8.46
N LEU A 183 -3.64 6.05 7.33
CA LEU A 183 -3.40 7.50 7.31
C LEU A 183 -4.65 8.25 7.77
N VAL A 184 -5.84 7.78 7.37
CA VAL A 184 -7.10 8.33 7.88
C VAL A 184 -7.23 8.05 9.39
N LEU A 185 -6.93 6.83 9.84
CA LEU A 185 -7.07 6.41 11.24
C LEU A 185 -6.04 7.04 12.19
N GLU A 186 -4.89 7.47 11.70
CA GLU A 186 -3.87 8.11 12.55
C GLU A 186 -3.84 9.64 12.43
N HIS A 187 -4.11 10.22 11.25
CA HIS A 187 -3.87 11.64 10.99
C HIS A 187 -5.13 12.48 10.72
N CYS A 188 -6.30 11.85 10.55
CA CYS A 188 -7.56 12.58 10.47
C CYS A 188 -8.20 12.80 11.85
N THR A 189 -9.15 13.73 11.94
CA THR A 189 -9.98 13.86 13.16
C THR A 189 -10.91 12.66 13.29
N GLU A 190 -11.40 12.38 14.50
CA GLU A 190 -12.38 11.30 14.73
C GLU A 190 -13.63 11.42 13.83
N GLU A 191 -14.06 12.65 13.54
CA GLU A 191 -15.19 12.94 12.65
C GLU A 191 -14.92 12.52 11.20
N GLN A 192 -13.69 12.68 10.73
CA GLN A 192 -13.24 12.31 9.39
C GLN A 192 -13.02 10.79 9.26
N LYS A 193 -12.58 10.13 10.34
CA LYS A 193 -12.41 8.66 10.40
C LYS A 193 -13.74 7.92 10.35
N ARG A 194 -14.78 8.48 10.97
CA ARG A 194 -16.04 7.78 11.22
C ARG A 194 -16.66 7.12 9.98
N PRO A 195 -16.83 7.80 8.82
CA PRO A 195 -17.43 7.16 7.65
C PRO A 195 -16.61 5.98 7.10
N VAL A 196 -15.28 6.05 7.20
CA VAL A 196 -14.37 4.98 6.77
C VAL A 196 -14.45 3.80 7.73
N LEU A 197 -14.45 4.07 9.04
CA LEU A 197 -14.65 3.04 10.06
C LEU A 197 -16.01 2.35 9.93
N GLU A 198 -17.09 3.07 9.65
CA GLU A 198 -18.41 2.45 9.42
C GLU A 198 -18.41 1.54 8.19
N ALA A 199 -17.78 1.95 7.08
CA ALA A 199 -17.66 1.09 5.90
C ALA A 199 -16.80 -0.15 6.15
N LEU A 200 -15.74 -0.02 6.96
CA LEU A 200 -14.90 -1.12 7.41
C LEU A 200 -15.68 -2.09 8.29
N HIS A 201 -16.42 -1.57 9.29
CA HIS A 201 -17.25 -2.36 10.21
C HIS A 201 -18.29 -3.19 9.46
N ALA A 202 -18.92 -2.63 8.43
CA ALA A 202 -19.86 -3.36 7.57
C ALA A 202 -19.23 -4.55 6.81
N SER A 203 -17.90 -4.60 6.72
CA SER A 203 -17.14 -5.58 5.93
C SER A 203 -16.16 -6.43 6.75
N VAL A 204 -16.20 -6.37 8.10
CA VAL A 204 -15.21 -7.03 8.98
C VAL A 204 -15.02 -8.50 8.63
N ARG A 205 -16.11 -9.26 8.50
CA ARG A 205 -16.07 -10.72 8.23
C ARG A 205 -15.35 -11.07 6.94
N SER A 206 -15.43 -10.21 5.93
CA SER A 206 -14.71 -10.39 4.66
C SER A 206 -13.26 -9.96 4.80
N LEU A 207 -13.00 -8.84 5.48
CA LEU A 207 -11.67 -8.25 5.60
C LEU A 207 -10.73 -9.13 6.45
N VAL A 208 -11.21 -9.76 7.53
CA VAL A 208 -10.39 -10.67 8.34
C VAL A 208 -9.89 -11.88 7.55
N LEU A 209 -10.64 -12.31 6.53
CA LEU A 209 -10.25 -13.41 5.64
C LEU A 209 -9.42 -12.96 4.44
N ASP A 210 -9.32 -11.66 4.18
CA ASP A 210 -8.59 -11.14 3.02
C ASP A 210 -7.09 -11.09 3.28
N GLN A 211 -6.29 -11.34 2.24
CA GLN A 211 -4.83 -11.37 2.32
C GLN A 211 -4.19 -10.02 2.69
N TYR A 212 -4.91 -8.91 2.47
CA TYR A 212 -4.48 -7.56 2.83
C TYR A 212 -5.40 -6.92 3.88
N GLY A 213 -6.72 -7.14 3.77
CA GLY A 213 -7.73 -6.60 4.68
C GLY A 213 -7.49 -6.99 6.15
N ASN A 214 -6.91 -8.17 6.40
CA ASN A 214 -6.60 -8.62 7.77
C ASN A 214 -5.66 -7.64 8.50
N TYR A 215 -4.73 -6.99 7.80
CA TYR A 215 -3.82 -6.01 8.40
C TYR A 215 -4.54 -4.72 8.79
N VAL A 216 -5.54 -4.33 8.01
CA VAL A 216 -6.37 -3.16 8.32
C VAL A 216 -7.17 -3.42 9.60
N ILE A 217 -7.75 -4.61 9.75
CA ILE A 217 -8.47 -4.99 10.97
C ILE A 217 -7.54 -5.04 12.18
N GLN A 218 -6.35 -5.63 12.04
CA GLN A 218 -5.34 -5.65 13.10
C GLN A 218 -4.95 -4.24 13.56
N HIS A 219 -4.80 -3.31 12.62
CA HIS A 219 -4.47 -1.93 12.96
C HIS A 219 -5.57 -1.24 13.77
N VAL A 220 -6.85 -1.44 13.41
CA VAL A 220 -7.98 -0.91 14.19
C VAL A 220 -8.01 -1.52 15.60
N ILE A 221 -7.66 -2.80 15.74
CA ILE A 221 -7.57 -3.46 17.06
C ILE A 221 -6.44 -2.86 17.92
N GLU A 222 -5.29 -2.54 17.32
CA GLU A 222 -4.12 -2.01 18.02
C GLU A 222 -4.28 -0.54 18.42
N HIS A 223 -4.77 0.31 17.52
CA HIS A 223 -4.71 1.77 17.65
C HIS A 223 -6.10 2.45 17.68
N GLY A 224 -7.16 1.70 17.38
CA GLY A 224 -8.53 2.21 17.37
C GLY A 224 -9.11 2.42 18.77
N SER A 225 -10.29 3.05 18.80
CA SER A 225 -11.05 3.27 20.02
C SER A 225 -11.59 1.95 20.60
N ASP A 226 -11.83 1.89 21.91
CA ASP A 226 -12.45 0.73 22.57
C ASP A 226 -13.76 0.30 21.85
N PRO A 227 -14.71 1.19 21.53
CA PRO A 227 -15.93 0.81 20.81
C PRO A 227 -15.71 0.18 19.44
N ASP A 228 -14.68 0.60 18.70
CA ASP A 228 -14.38 0.03 17.38
C ASP A 228 -13.77 -1.38 17.52
N ARG A 229 -12.88 -1.55 18.50
CA ARG A 229 -12.33 -2.87 18.84
C ARG A 229 -13.42 -3.83 19.30
N ASP A 230 -14.34 -3.38 20.14
CA ASP A 230 -15.44 -4.18 20.66
C ASP A 230 -16.36 -4.68 19.54
N ARG A 231 -16.68 -3.82 18.57
CA ARG A 231 -17.46 -4.21 17.37
C ARG A 231 -16.75 -5.29 16.55
N ILE A 232 -15.44 -5.13 16.33
CA ILE A 232 -14.66 -6.15 15.59
C ILE A 232 -14.70 -7.48 16.32
N ILE A 233 -14.53 -7.48 17.64
CA ILE A 233 -14.54 -8.70 18.46
C ILE A 233 -15.92 -9.36 18.42
N GLN A 234 -17.00 -8.59 18.54
CA GLN A 234 -18.37 -9.11 18.41
C GLN A 234 -18.64 -9.79 17.06
N GLU A 235 -18.07 -9.27 15.97
CA GLU A 235 -18.23 -9.84 14.63
C GLU A 235 -17.46 -11.16 14.43
N ILE A 236 -16.39 -11.40 15.18
CA ILE A 236 -15.60 -12.63 15.10
C ILE A 236 -16.03 -13.70 16.12
N THR A 237 -16.65 -13.29 17.23
CA THR A 237 -17.24 -14.19 18.24
C THR A 237 -18.32 -15.08 17.60
N GLY A 238 -18.39 -16.32 18.06
CA GLY A 238 -19.21 -17.40 17.50
C GLY A 238 -18.58 -18.11 16.30
N ASN A 239 -17.41 -17.65 15.82
CA ASN A 239 -16.69 -18.26 14.71
C ASN A 239 -15.17 -18.37 14.98
N VAL A 240 -14.72 -18.34 16.23
CA VAL A 240 -13.30 -18.27 16.60
C VAL A 240 -12.51 -19.46 16.05
N LEU A 241 -13.06 -20.67 16.13
CA LEU A 241 -12.42 -21.88 15.54
C LEU A 241 -12.13 -21.69 14.04
N ARG A 242 -13.13 -21.21 13.29
CA ARG A 242 -13.03 -21.02 11.84
C ARG A 242 -11.96 -19.99 11.48
N TYR A 243 -11.93 -18.86 12.20
CA TYR A 243 -10.95 -17.82 11.95
C TYR A 243 -9.55 -18.22 12.39
N ALA A 244 -9.40 -18.94 13.50
CA ALA A 244 -8.11 -19.43 13.98
C ALA A 244 -7.45 -20.42 13.00
N GLN A 245 -8.25 -21.22 12.29
CA GLN A 245 -7.75 -22.16 11.26
C GLN A 245 -7.45 -21.51 9.90
N HIS A 246 -7.65 -20.20 9.78
CA HIS A 246 -7.44 -19.49 8.52
C HIS A 246 -6.12 -18.72 8.50
N LYS A 247 -5.32 -18.90 7.45
CA LYS A 247 -3.98 -18.32 7.28
C LYS A 247 -3.87 -16.83 7.62
N PHE A 248 -4.87 -16.03 7.25
CA PHE A 248 -4.86 -14.58 7.47
C PHE A 248 -5.60 -14.17 8.75
N ALA A 249 -6.70 -14.87 9.06
CA ALA A 249 -7.57 -14.46 10.17
C ALA A 249 -7.03 -14.93 11.52
N SER A 250 -6.18 -15.96 11.55
CA SER A 250 -5.49 -16.38 12.77
C SER A 250 -4.71 -15.22 13.41
N ASN A 251 -4.03 -14.41 12.60
CA ASN A 251 -3.28 -13.24 13.06
C ASN A 251 -4.21 -12.17 13.68
N VAL A 252 -5.44 -12.04 13.16
CA VAL A 252 -6.45 -11.13 13.71
C VAL A 252 -6.90 -11.60 15.10
N ILE A 253 -7.12 -12.90 15.28
CA ILE A 253 -7.46 -13.49 16.60
C ILE A 253 -6.31 -13.27 17.59
N GLU A 254 -5.07 -13.56 17.18
CA GLU A 254 -3.89 -13.28 18.00
C GLU A 254 -3.82 -11.81 18.41
N LYS A 255 -4.14 -10.90 17.48
CA LYS A 255 -4.13 -9.46 17.79
C LYS A 255 -5.20 -9.06 18.79
N CYS A 256 -6.40 -9.64 18.70
CA CYS A 256 -7.44 -9.45 19.71
C CYS A 256 -6.96 -9.92 21.10
N LEU A 257 -6.28 -11.05 21.18
CA LEU A 257 -5.74 -11.60 22.45
C LEU A 257 -4.65 -10.72 23.06
N ILE A 258 -3.89 -9.99 22.24
CA ILE A 258 -2.85 -9.06 22.72
C ILE A 258 -3.49 -7.76 23.21
N CYS A 259 -4.29 -7.10 22.37
CA CYS A 259 -4.70 -5.71 22.55
C CYS A 259 -6.04 -5.52 23.27
N ALA A 260 -6.93 -6.52 23.27
CA ALA A 260 -8.26 -6.35 23.85
C ALA A 260 -8.24 -6.42 25.39
N GLY A 261 -9.26 -5.83 26.01
CA GLY A 261 -9.45 -5.90 27.47
C GLY A 261 -9.72 -7.32 27.98
N PRO A 262 -9.57 -7.59 29.29
CA PRO A 262 -9.72 -8.93 29.88
C PRO A 262 -11.03 -9.63 29.56
N HIS A 263 -12.14 -8.88 29.53
CA HIS A 263 -13.47 -9.42 29.20
C HIS A 263 -13.52 -10.03 27.79
N HIS A 264 -12.91 -9.38 26.80
CA HIS A 264 -12.88 -9.88 25.44
C HIS A 264 -12.00 -11.13 25.31
N LYS A 265 -10.86 -11.16 25.98
CA LYS A 265 -10.00 -12.36 26.00
C LYS A 265 -10.74 -13.55 26.60
N ALA A 266 -11.46 -13.33 27.70
CA ALA A 266 -12.30 -14.35 28.33
C ALA A 266 -13.32 -14.92 27.35
N VAL A 267 -14.08 -14.07 26.65
CA VAL A 267 -15.09 -14.49 25.66
C VAL A 267 -14.47 -15.37 24.55
N LEU A 268 -13.31 -14.98 24.01
CA LEU A 268 -12.63 -15.74 22.95
C LEU A 268 -12.10 -17.09 23.45
N ILE A 269 -11.58 -17.15 24.68
CA ILE A 269 -11.05 -18.39 25.28
C ILE A 269 -12.20 -19.34 25.66
N ASP A 270 -13.28 -18.80 26.23
CA ASP A 270 -14.44 -19.57 26.64
C ASP A 270 -15.11 -20.27 25.46
N GLU A 271 -15.23 -19.58 24.33
CA GLU A 271 -15.80 -20.14 23.10
C GLU A 271 -15.05 -21.40 22.63
N VAL A 272 -13.73 -21.42 22.70
CA VAL A 272 -12.93 -22.55 22.19
C VAL A 272 -12.72 -23.66 23.21
N CYS A 273 -12.83 -23.34 24.50
CA CYS A 273 -12.76 -24.32 25.57
C CYS A 273 -14.06 -25.12 25.71
N GLY A 274 -15.17 -24.59 25.20
CA GLY A 274 -16.49 -25.22 25.31
C GLY A 274 -16.97 -25.32 26.76
N ASP A 275 -18.01 -26.13 26.95
CA ASP A 275 -18.52 -26.47 28.29
C ASP A 275 -17.61 -27.52 28.95
N ASN A 276 -17.64 -27.59 30.29
CA ASN A 276 -16.73 -28.45 31.07
C ASN A 276 -16.82 -29.95 30.72
N ASP A 277 -17.93 -30.40 30.12
CA ASP A 277 -18.18 -31.80 29.74
C ASP A 277 -18.15 -32.03 28.22
N ASP A 278 -17.71 -31.05 27.42
CA ASP A 278 -17.55 -31.25 25.97
C ASP A 278 -16.45 -32.30 25.72
N PRO A 279 -16.75 -33.45 25.10
CA PRO A 279 -15.76 -34.49 24.84
C PRO A 279 -14.80 -34.13 23.70
N SER A 280 -15.09 -33.07 22.93
CA SER A 280 -14.28 -32.65 21.79
C SER A 280 -14.32 -31.12 21.61
N PRO A 281 -13.81 -30.34 22.58
CA PRO A 281 -13.87 -28.89 22.51
C PRO A 281 -13.06 -28.36 21.32
N PRO A 282 -13.46 -27.22 20.72
CA PRO A 282 -12.81 -26.63 19.55
C PRO A 282 -11.29 -26.48 19.69
N ILE A 283 -10.80 -26.16 20.90
CA ILE A 283 -9.38 -26.01 21.20
C ILE A 283 -8.54 -27.24 20.79
N LEU A 284 -9.10 -28.45 20.85
CA LEU A 284 -8.38 -29.67 20.45
C LEU A 284 -8.16 -29.77 18.94
N LEU A 285 -9.10 -29.25 18.16
CA LEU A 285 -8.95 -29.13 16.70
C LEU A 285 -7.91 -28.05 16.37
N MET A 286 -7.92 -26.94 17.12
CA MET A 286 -6.97 -25.85 16.93
C MET A 286 -5.53 -26.29 17.17
N MET A 287 -5.27 -27.09 18.21
CA MET A 287 -3.93 -27.61 18.53
C MET A 287 -3.33 -28.50 17.44
N LYS A 288 -4.14 -29.07 16.55
CA LYS A 288 -3.69 -29.94 15.45
C LYS A 288 -3.54 -29.20 14.12
N ASP A 289 -4.10 -28.00 14.03
CA ASP A 289 -4.11 -27.19 12.81
C ASP A 289 -2.81 -26.40 12.63
N GLN A 290 -2.43 -26.14 11.37
CA GLN A 290 -1.18 -25.47 11.01
C GLN A 290 -1.13 -23.96 11.37
N PHE A 291 -2.29 -23.31 11.57
CA PHE A 291 -2.39 -21.90 11.95
C PHE A 291 -2.95 -21.75 13.37
N ALA A 292 -4.01 -22.47 13.70
CA ALA A 292 -4.71 -22.27 14.97
C ALA A 292 -3.88 -22.70 16.20
N ASN A 293 -2.83 -23.51 16.02
CA ASN A 293 -1.91 -23.87 17.08
C ASN A 293 -1.19 -22.64 17.68
N TYR A 294 -0.90 -21.61 16.85
CA TYR A 294 -0.30 -20.36 17.31
C TYR A 294 -1.29 -19.53 18.13
N VAL A 295 -2.57 -19.53 17.73
CA VAL A 295 -3.66 -18.89 18.48
C VAL A 295 -3.80 -19.50 19.88
N VAL A 296 -3.73 -20.83 20.00
CA VAL A 296 -3.80 -21.51 21.31
C VAL A 296 -2.62 -21.12 22.21
N GLN A 297 -1.40 -21.04 21.66
CA GLN A 297 -0.23 -20.55 22.42
C GLN A 297 -0.46 -19.12 22.89
N LYS A 298 -0.96 -18.24 22.00
CA LYS A 298 -1.25 -16.85 22.35
C LYS A 298 -2.33 -16.71 23.42
N MET A 299 -3.35 -17.58 23.41
CA MET A 299 -4.37 -17.65 24.45
C MET A 299 -3.72 -18.00 25.80
N LEU A 300 -2.80 -18.97 25.85
CA LEU A 300 -2.11 -19.35 27.09
C LEU A 300 -1.19 -18.25 27.64
N ASP A 301 -0.53 -17.51 26.75
CA ASP A 301 0.35 -16.39 27.12
C ASP A 301 -0.42 -15.23 27.76
N THR A 302 -1.65 -15.00 27.30
CA THR A 302 -2.42 -13.79 27.60
C THR A 302 -3.60 -14.03 28.56
N ALA A 303 -3.95 -15.29 28.81
CA ALA A 303 -5.01 -15.69 29.72
C ALA A 303 -4.67 -15.33 31.17
N ASP A 304 -5.68 -14.90 31.92
CA ASP A 304 -5.59 -14.86 33.37
C ASP A 304 -5.48 -16.28 33.98
N PRO A 305 -5.10 -16.41 35.27
CA PRO A 305 -4.95 -17.72 35.90
C PRO A 305 -6.21 -18.61 35.86
N GLY A 306 -7.41 -18.02 35.87
CA GLY A 306 -8.67 -18.75 35.84
C GLY A 306 -8.92 -19.39 34.47
N HIS A 307 -8.80 -18.59 33.40
CA HIS A 307 -8.95 -19.06 32.02
C HIS A 307 -7.82 -20.02 31.63
N ARG A 308 -6.59 -19.78 32.10
CA ARG A 308 -5.48 -20.72 31.90
C ARG A 308 -5.80 -22.09 32.49
N LYS A 309 -6.34 -22.14 33.70
CA LYS A 309 -6.78 -23.39 34.34
C LYS A 309 -7.91 -24.06 33.57
N LYS A 310 -8.86 -23.29 33.03
CA LYS A 310 -9.94 -23.81 32.18
C LYS A 310 -9.40 -24.46 30.90
N MET A 311 -8.49 -23.77 30.19
CA MET A 311 -7.82 -24.33 29.02
C MET A 311 -7.07 -25.62 29.34
N MET A 312 -6.38 -25.67 30.48
CA MET A 312 -5.68 -26.87 30.94
C MET A 312 -6.63 -28.03 31.23
N TYR A 313 -7.78 -27.76 31.84
CA TYR A 313 -8.80 -28.77 32.09
C TYR A 313 -9.32 -29.39 30.79
N ALA A 314 -9.56 -28.57 29.77
CA ALA A 314 -10.01 -29.03 28.45
C ALA A 314 -8.93 -29.84 27.70
N ILE A 315 -7.64 -29.52 27.86
CA ILE A 315 -6.55 -30.14 27.08
C ILE A 315 -5.99 -31.39 27.75
N LYS A 316 -5.90 -31.42 29.09
CA LYS A 316 -5.20 -32.46 29.87
C LYS A 316 -5.65 -33.90 29.55
N PRO A 317 -6.95 -34.22 29.41
CA PRO A 317 -7.39 -35.57 29.05
C PRO A 317 -6.88 -36.06 27.68
N HIS A 318 -6.53 -35.13 26.78
CA HIS A 318 -6.18 -35.43 25.39
C HIS A 318 -4.67 -35.39 25.11
N ILE A 319 -3.84 -35.06 26.10
CA ILE A 319 -2.36 -35.02 25.99
C ILE A 319 -1.77 -36.28 25.32
N PRO A 320 -2.15 -37.52 25.70
CA PRO A 320 -1.58 -38.73 25.07
C PRO A 320 -1.81 -38.79 23.55
N THR A 321 -2.94 -38.28 23.10
CA THR A 321 -3.32 -38.22 21.68
C THR A 321 -2.61 -37.08 20.96
N LEU A 322 -2.49 -35.92 21.62
CA LEU A 322 -1.86 -34.72 21.07
C LEU A 322 -0.34 -34.87 20.87
N ARG A 323 0.33 -35.67 21.70
CA ARG A 323 1.77 -36.02 21.52
C ARG A 323 2.09 -36.69 20.18
N LYS A 324 1.09 -37.20 19.46
CA LYS A 324 1.28 -37.80 18.13
C LYS A 324 1.39 -36.76 17.00
N PHE A 325 1.00 -35.51 17.24
CA PHE A 325 1.02 -34.42 16.26
C PHE A 325 2.20 -33.48 16.53
N SER A 326 2.85 -32.99 15.47
CA SER A 326 4.02 -32.09 15.58
C SER A 326 3.70 -30.83 16.39
N HIS A 327 2.64 -30.11 16.02
CA HIS A 327 2.19 -28.89 16.69
C HIS A 327 1.74 -29.15 18.14
N GLY A 328 1.09 -30.29 18.39
CA GLY A 328 0.65 -30.70 19.72
C GLY A 328 1.82 -30.88 20.70
N LYS A 329 2.97 -31.38 20.25
CA LYS A 329 4.17 -31.53 21.09
C LYS A 329 4.72 -30.19 21.58
N HIS A 330 4.78 -29.18 20.72
CA HIS A 330 5.28 -27.85 21.07
C HIS A 330 4.42 -27.20 22.15
N ILE A 331 3.11 -27.23 21.95
CA ILE A 331 2.16 -26.67 22.91
C ILE A 331 2.25 -27.41 24.26
N ILE A 332 2.34 -28.75 24.25
CA ILE A 332 2.50 -29.53 25.49
C ILE A 332 3.80 -29.18 26.22
N SER A 333 4.92 -28.98 25.51
CA SER A 333 6.19 -28.60 26.14
C SER A 333 6.08 -27.24 26.83
N GLU A 334 5.38 -26.29 26.22
CA GLU A 334 5.12 -24.97 26.81
C GLU A 334 4.18 -25.07 28.02
N PHE A 335 3.17 -25.95 27.96
CA PHE A 335 2.31 -26.30 29.09
C PHE A 335 3.07 -26.89 30.28
N GLU A 336 3.94 -27.87 30.04
CA GLU A 336 4.71 -28.54 31.09
C GLU A 336 5.71 -27.56 31.76
N CYS A 337 6.30 -26.65 30.99
CA CYS A 337 7.18 -25.60 31.51
C CYS A 337 6.43 -24.58 32.39
N ALA A 338 5.18 -24.26 32.01
CA ALA A 338 4.31 -23.38 32.78
C ALA A 338 3.83 -24.00 34.10
N GLU A 339 3.47 -25.28 34.12
CA GLU A 339 3.10 -25.97 35.37
C GLU A 339 4.30 -26.02 36.35
N LEU A 340 5.50 -26.32 35.87
CA LEU A 340 6.73 -26.34 36.67
C LEU A 340 7.08 -24.98 37.29
N SER A 341 6.71 -23.88 36.61
CA SER A 341 6.92 -22.52 37.11
C SER A 341 5.85 -22.08 38.13
N SER A 342 4.71 -22.76 38.17
CA SER A 342 3.55 -22.45 39.04
C SER A 342 3.37 -23.42 40.21
N GLY A 343 4.07 -24.56 40.20
CA GLY A 343 4.04 -25.59 41.24
C GLY A 343 5.37 -25.72 41.98
N SER A 344 5.32 -25.82 43.30
CA SER A 344 6.46 -26.24 44.12
C SER A 344 7.00 -27.61 43.64
N PRO A 345 8.34 -27.82 43.65
CA PRO A 345 8.94 -28.96 42.96
C PRO A 345 8.57 -30.27 43.66
N SER A 346 7.89 -31.16 42.93
CA SER A 346 7.74 -32.56 43.34
C SER A 346 8.81 -33.42 42.67
N HIS A 347 9.28 -34.42 43.41
CA HIS A 347 10.52 -35.18 43.22
C HIS A 347 10.72 -35.89 41.85
N ASN A 348 9.72 -35.90 40.97
CA ASN A 348 9.80 -36.54 39.66
C ASN A 348 10.28 -35.60 38.52
N GLY A 349 10.42 -34.30 38.78
CA GLY A 349 10.91 -33.31 37.78
C GLY A 349 12.41 -33.35 37.48
N MET A 350 13.22 -34.02 38.32
CA MET A 350 14.69 -34.03 38.17
C MET A 350 15.23 -35.00 37.11
N LEU A 351 14.42 -35.93 36.61
CA LEU A 351 14.89 -36.94 35.65
C LEU A 351 14.76 -36.53 34.17
N LEU A 352 13.91 -35.54 33.86
CA LEU A 352 13.72 -35.07 32.48
C LEU A 352 14.67 -33.93 32.08
N SER A 353 15.20 -33.15 33.04
CA SER A 353 16.15 -32.06 32.73
C SER A 353 17.50 -32.57 32.20
N ASN A 354 17.88 -33.80 32.52
CA ASN A 354 19.20 -34.35 32.15
C ASN A 354 19.24 -35.06 30.79
N LEU A 355 18.10 -35.27 30.11
CA LEU A 355 18.06 -35.95 28.81
C LEU A 355 18.00 -35.01 27.61
N LEU A 356 17.65 -33.73 27.80
CA LEU A 356 17.57 -32.73 26.72
C LEU A 356 18.90 -32.01 26.43
N PHE A 357 19.95 -32.24 27.22
CA PHE A 357 21.26 -31.58 27.06
C PHE A 357 22.31 -32.40 26.28
N LEU A 358 21.96 -33.58 25.74
CA LEU A 358 22.93 -34.49 25.08
C LEU A 358 22.59 -34.89 23.64
N ALA A 359 21.90 -34.06 22.87
CA ALA A 359 21.82 -34.26 21.43
C ALA A 359 21.81 -32.91 20.69
N ASN A 360 23.01 -32.41 20.39
CA ASN A 360 23.27 -31.48 19.28
C ASN A 360 23.15 -32.23 17.96
#